data_AF-A0A932IJV0-F1
#
_entry.id   AF-A0A932IJV0-F1
#
_cell.length_a   1.000
_cell.length_b   1.000
_cell.length_c   1.000
_cell.angle_alpha   90.00
_cell.angle_beta   90.00
_cell.angle_gamma   90.00
#
_symmetry.space_group_name_H-M   'P 1'
#
loop_
_entity.id
_entity.type
_entity.pdbx_description
1 polymer ?
#
loop_
_entity_poly.entity_id
_entity_poly.type
_entity_poly.pdbx_seq_one_letter_code
_entity_poly.pdbx_strand_id
1 'polypeptide(L)'
;ESLLGAHAAGGALWSYDRDSAFGLLDQGGAPKPDLMQAVARPYARVVGGNPVATSYDFAARTLSLHFRNRGGVEPWSVVYVGDHYAGGLRVTARDADGARVARDAAAGEIKVRVDPDIQEHVITLSPRSAP
;
A
#
# COMPACT_ATOMS: atom_id res chain seq x y z
N GLU A 1 7.43 -9.15 -8.88
CA GLU A 1 7.71 -8.42 -7.62
C GLU A 1 8.99 -7.60 -7.81
N SER A 2 9.07 -6.39 -7.27
CA SER A 2 10.29 -5.56 -7.40
C SER A 2 11.30 -5.90 -6.31
N LEU A 3 12.59 -5.61 -6.55
CA LEU A 3 13.66 -5.81 -5.56
C LEU A 3 13.37 -5.08 -4.24
N LEU A 4 12.91 -3.82 -4.31
CA LEU A 4 12.53 -3.06 -3.12
C LEU A 4 11.35 -3.72 -2.39
N GLY A 5 10.37 -4.21 -3.14
CA GLY A 5 9.20 -4.89 -2.59
C GLY A 5 9.55 -6.16 -1.81
N ALA A 6 10.44 -6.99 -2.37
CA ALA A 6 10.89 -8.24 -1.76
C ALA A 6 11.63 -8.07 -0.41
N HIS A 7 12.08 -6.85 -0.11
CA HIS A 7 12.75 -6.51 1.15
C HIS A 7 12.00 -5.47 1.97
N ALA A 8 10.76 -5.14 1.59
CA ALA A 8 9.98 -4.05 2.16
C ALA A 8 10.77 -2.74 2.29
N ALA A 9 11.66 -2.48 1.33
CA ALA A 9 12.50 -1.30 1.30
C ALA A 9 11.74 -0.12 0.67
N GLY A 10 11.97 1.06 1.24
CA GLY A 10 11.53 2.33 0.65
C GLY A 10 12.43 2.76 -0.50
N GLY A 11 11.99 3.81 -1.18
CA GLY A 11 12.79 4.48 -2.21
C GLY A 11 12.43 5.95 -2.30
N ALA A 12 13.33 6.75 -2.87
CA ALA A 12 13.07 8.11 -3.27
C ALA A 12 13.25 8.19 -4.78
N LEU A 13 12.24 8.69 -5.49
CA LEU A 13 12.33 8.88 -6.93
C LEU A 13 13.09 10.16 -7.22
N TRP A 14 14.07 10.08 -8.12
CA TRP A 14 14.63 11.24 -8.79
C TRP A 14 13.94 11.42 -10.15
N SER A 15 13.24 12.52 -10.43
CA SER A 15 13.09 13.74 -9.61
C SER A 15 11.67 14.30 -9.63
N TYR A 16 11.37 15.06 -8.57
CA TYR A 16 10.17 15.88 -8.48
C TYR A 16 10.46 17.31 -8.98
N ASP A 17 10.82 17.41 -10.27
CA ASP A 17 11.03 18.68 -10.97
C ASP A 17 10.18 18.76 -12.24
N ARG A 18 10.16 19.96 -12.83
CA ARG A 18 9.47 20.20 -14.10
C ARG A 18 10.39 19.89 -15.27
N ASP A 19 9.83 19.20 -16.24
CA ASP A 19 10.30 19.18 -17.63
C ASP A 19 11.71 18.64 -17.89
N SER A 20 12.30 17.94 -16.92
CA SER A 20 13.39 17.02 -17.20
C SER A 20 12.83 15.71 -17.80
N ALA A 21 13.65 14.98 -18.56
CA ALA A 21 13.25 13.72 -19.19
C ALA A 21 12.65 12.71 -18.18
N PHE A 22 13.12 12.74 -16.93
CA PHE A 22 12.67 11.86 -15.84
C PHE A 22 11.85 12.59 -14.76
N GLY A 23 11.61 13.90 -14.93
CA GLY A 23 10.89 14.73 -13.98
C GLY A 23 9.41 14.38 -13.97
N LEU A 24 8.83 14.23 -12.77
CA LEU A 24 7.44 13.86 -12.59
C LEU A 24 6.43 14.90 -13.10
N LEU A 25 6.84 16.15 -13.29
CA LEU A 25 5.97 17.25 -13.68
C LEU A 25 6.26 17.70 -15.12
N ASP A 26 5.23 18.11 -15.84
CA ASP A 26 5.34 18.78 -17.13
C ASP A 26 5.78 20.26 -16.99
N GLN A 27 5.90 20.98 -18.12
CA GLN A 27 6.21 22.42 -18.14
C GLN A 27 5.27 23.27 -17.27
N GLY A 28 3.98 22.93 -17.26
CA GLY A 28 2.96 23.62 -16.47
C GLY A 28 3.03 23.28 -14.97
N GLY A 29 3.81 22.27 -14.59
CA GLY A 29 3.87 21.74 -13.23
C GLY A 29 2.78 20.72 -12.92
N ALA A 30 2.04 20.23 -13.92
CA ALA A 30 1.08 19.16 -13.72
C ALA A 30 1.79 17.78 -13.73
N PRO A 31 1.31 16.80 -12.96
CA PRO A 31 1.89 15.46 -12.99
C PRO A 31 1.75 14.79 -14.36
N LYS A 32 2.84 14.21 -14.86
CA LYS A 32 2.82 13.43 -16.12
C LYS A 32 2.06 12.11 -15.92
N PRO A 33 0.95 11.85 -16.64
CA PRO A 33 0.08 10.70 -16.36
C PRO A 33 0.76 9.34 -16.48
N ASP A 34 1.62 9.16 -17.47
CA ASP A 34 2.39 7.94 -17.73
C ASP A 34 3.35 7.61 -16.58
N LEU A 35 4.07 8.61 -16.07
CA LEU A 35 4.95 8.44 -14.91
C LEU A 35 4.15 8.22 -13.63
N MET A 36 3.06 8.97 -13.43
CA MET A 36 2.18 8.78 -12.27
C MET A 36 1.60 7.37 -12.21
N GLN A 37 1.19 6.79 -13.35
CA GLN A 37 0.69 5.42 -13.40
C GLN A 37 1.75 4.39 -12.98
N ALA A 38 3.05 4.69 -13.15
CA ALA A 38 4.14 3.79 -12.79
C ALA A 38 4.57 3.92 -11.31
N VAL A 39 4.33 5.07 -10.67
CA VAL A 39 4.86 5.36 -9.32
C VAL A 39 3.78 5.51 -8.25
N ALA A 40 2.59 6.00 -8.62
CA ALA A 40 1.47 6.16 -7.71
C ALA A 40 0.86 4.79 -7.44
N ARG A 41 0.97 4.34 -6.19
CA ARG A 41 0.40 3.09 -5.73
C ARG A 41 0.04 3.17 -4.25
N PRO A 42 -0.92 2.35 -3.79
CA PRO A 42 -1.08 2.09 -2.38
C PRO A 42 0.22 1.55 -1.76
N TYR A 43 0.50 1.91 -0.51
CA TYR A 43 1.66 1.40 0.21
C TYR A 43 1.46 1.45 1.72
N ALA A 44 2.11 0.55 2.44
CA ALA A 44 2.14 0.57 3.90
C ALA A 44 3.00 1.74 4.39
N ARG A 45 2.40 2.67 5.13
CA ARG A 45 3.10 3.77 5.80
C ARG A 45 3.64 3.33 7.16
N VAL A 46 2.89 2.47 7.84
CA VAL A 46 3.22 1.87 9.13
C VAL A 46 2.83 0.41 9.10
N VAL A 47 3.68 -0.47 9.63
CA VAL A 47 3.40 -1.90 9.75
C VAL A 47 3.41 -2.26 11.23
N GLY A 48 2.34 -2.91 11.70
CA GLY A 48 2.16 -3.35 13.09
C GLY A 48 3.03 -4.57 13.46
N GLY A 49 4.25 -4.65 12.94
CA GLY A 49 5.14 -5.81 13.05
C GLY A 49 6.43 -5.61 12.25
N ASN A 50 7.11 -6.71 11.93
CA ASN A 50 8.32 -6.71 11.11
C ASN A 50 7.95 -6.97 9.64
N PRO A 51 8.03 -5.97 8.75
CA PRO A 51 7.70 -6.17 7.34
C PRO A 51 8.69 -7.14 6.68
N VAL A 52 8.15 -8.05 5.88
CA VAL A 52 8.91 -9.06 5.13
C VAL A 52 8.95 -8.68 3.66
N ALA A 53 7.78 -8.44 3.07
CA ALA A 53 7.67 -8.11 1.66
C ALA A 53 6.41 -7.27 1.39
N THR A 54 6.45 -6.50 0.30
CA THR A 54 5.30 -5.81 -0.23
C THR A 54 5.31 -5.82 -1.75
N SER A 55 4.14 -5.97 -2.36
CA SER A 55 4.00 -5.96 -3.81
C SER A 55 2.72 -5.25 -4.20
N TYR A 56 2.76 -4.56 -5.35
CA TYR A 56 1.57 -4.00 -5.98
C TYR A 56 1.51 -4.48 -7.42
N ASP A 57 0.42 -5.16 -7.76
CA ASP A 57 0.06 -5.47 -9.14
C ASP A 57 -0.75 -4.30 -9.69
N PHE A 58 -0.18 -3.57 -10.65
CA PHE A 58 -0.83 -2.43 -11.27
C PHE A 58 -2.03 -2.82 -12.15
N ALA A 59 -1.99 -3.98 -12.80
CA ALA A 59 -3.07 -4.46 -13.67
C ALA A 59 -4.26 -4.93 -12.82
N ALA A 60 -3.99 -5.74 -11.80
CA ALA A 60 -5.02 -6.22 -10.86
C ALA A 60 -5.38 -5.19 -9.78
N ARG A 61 -4.66 -4.05 -9.73
CA ARG A 61 -4.75 -3.02 -8.68
C ARG A 61 -4.69 -3.62 -7.28
N THR A 62 -3.84 -4.62 -7.07
CA THR A 62 -3.83 -5.41 -5.84
C THR A 62 -2.53 -5.20 -5.07
N LEU A 63 -2.65 -4.71 -3.83
CA LEU A 63 -1.53 -4.60 -2.89
C LEU A 63 -1.48 -5.84 -2.01
N SER A 64 -0.30 -6.45 -1.85
CA SER A 64 -0.02 -7.44 -0.83
C SER A 64 1.05 -6.92 0.13
N LEU A 65 0.83 -7.11 1.43
CA LEU A 65 1.75 -6.79 2.51
C LEU A 65 1.94 -8.04 3.36
N HIS A 66 3.17 -8.54 3.41
CA HIS A 66 3.59 -9.65 4.26
C HIS A 66 4.45 -9.13 5.41
N PHE A 67 4.12 -9.50 6.63
CA PHE A 67 4.89 -9.15 7.81
C PHE A 67 4.74 -10.21 8.90
N ARG A 68 5.70 -10.20 9.84
CA ARG A 68 5.68 -11.04 11.03
C ARG A 68 5.29 -10.25 12.25
N ASN A 69 4.65 -10.89 13.22
CA ASN A 69 4.24 -10.21 14.43
C ASN A 69 5.44 -9.65 15.23
N ARG A 70 5.23 -8.43 15.71
CA ARG A 70 6.03 -7.59 16.60
C ARG A 70 5.68 -7.68 18.09
N GLY A 71 6.31 -8.53 18.90
CA GLY A 71 6.11 -8.43 20.36
C GLY A 71 6.35 -7.00 20.89
N GLY A 72 5.39 -6.45 21.63
CA GLY A 72 5.46 -5.08 22.19
C GLY A 72 5.12 -3.95 21.21
N VAL A 73 4.59 -4.25 20.02
CA VAL A 73 4.10 -3.26 19.05
C VAL A 73 2.59 -3.41 18.90
N GLU A 74 1.88 -2.28 18.75
CA GLU A 74 0.46 -2.29 18.44
C GLU A 74 0.20 -3.01 17.10
N PRO A 75 -0.76 -3.96 17.02
CA PRO A 75 -0.97 -4.80 15.84
C PRO A 75 -1.73 -4.07 14.72
N TRP A 76 -1.52 -2.76 14.58
CA TRP A 76 -2.14 -1.89 13.59
C TRP A 76 -1.16 -1.53 12.48
N SER A 77 -1.53 -1.86 11.25
CA SER A 77 -0.86 -1.36 10.05
C SER A 77 -1.66 -0.21 9.45
N VAL A 78 -0.96 0.83 8.97
CA VAL A 78 -1.55 1.97 8.25
C VAL A 78 -1.13 1.89 6.79
N VAL A 79 -2.09 1.83 5.89
CA VAL A 79 -1.87 1.74 4.45
C VAL A 79 -2.46 2.96 3.78
N TYR A 80 -1.64 3.71 3.07
CA TYR A 80 -2.12 4.75 2.17
C TYR A 80 -2.73 4.09 0.94
N VAL A 81 -3.93 4.50 0.60
CA VAL A 81 -4.70 3.97 -0.54
C VAL A 81 -5.11 5.05 -1.54
N GLY A 82 -5.14 6.32 -1.14
CA GLY A 82 -5.59 7.42 -1.97
C GLY A 82 -6.90 7.12 -2.70
N ASP A 83 -6.97 7.51 -3.98
CA ASP A 83 -8.12 7.25 -4.85
C ASP A 83 -8.08 5.91 -5.59
N HIS A 84 -7.06 5.08 -5.32
CA HIS A 84 -6.86 3.79 -6.01
C HIS A 84 -8.00 2.79 -5.77
N TYR A 85 -8.92 3.04 -4.84
CA TYR A 85 -10.11 2.21 -4.62
C TYR A 85 -11.38 3.05 -4.46
N ALA A 86 -11.52 4.13 -5.24
CA ALA A 86 -12.72 4.98 -5.23
C ALA A 86 -14.03 4.19 -5.53
N GLY A 87 -13.97 3.18 -6.40
CA GLY A 87 -15.09 2.27 -6.70
C GLY A 87 -15.39 1.22 -5.62
N GLY A 88 -14.66 1.25 -4.51
CA GLY A 88 -14.81 0.30 -3.41
C GLY A 88 -13.54 -0.52 -3.18
N LEU A 89 -13.29 -0.80 -1.90
CA LEU A 89 -12.14 -1.56 -1.43
C LEU A 89 -12.59 -2.89 -0.84
N ARG A 90 -11.86 -3.95 -1.18
CA ARG A 90 -11.87 -5.24 -0.49
C ARG A 90 -10.55 -5.41 0.24
N VAL A 91 -10.62 -5.75 1.53
CA VAL A 91 -9.47 -6.10 2.35
C VAL A 91 -9.65 -7.55 2.78
N THR A 92 -8.61 -8.35 2.57
CA THR A 92 -8.52 -9.71 3.12
C THR A 92 -7.25 -9.84 3.92
N ALA A 93 -7.33 -10.51 5.06
CA ALA A 93 -6.16 -10.95 5.81
C ALA A 93 -6.20 -12.48 5.87
N ARG A 94 -5.02 -13.12 5.95
CA ARG A 94 -4.94 -14.58 6.14
C ARG A 94 -5.39 -15.01 7.55
N ASP A 95 -5.58 -14.04 8.44
CA ASP A 95 -6.12 -14.17 9.77
C ASP A 95 -7.58 -14.66 9.69
N ALA A 96 -7.88 -15.82 10.27
CA ALA A 96 -9.10 -16.56 9.97
C ALA A 96 -10.41 -15.80 10.26
N ASP A 97 -10.45 -14.86 11.22
CA ASP A 97 -11.64 -14.03 11.51
C ASP A 97 -11.31 -12.70 12.24
N GLY A 98 -10.01 -12.36 12.36
CA GLY A 98 -9.53 -11.37 13.33
C GLY A 98 -9.22 -9.97 12.79
N ALA A 99 -9.20 -9.79 11.46
CA ALA A 99 -8.75 -8.54 10.89
C ALA A 99 -9.81 -7.44 11.00
N ARG A 100 -9.52 -6.37 11.74
CA ARG A 100 -10.41 -5.20 11.82
C ARG A 100 -9.90 -4.10 10.91
N VAL A 101 -10.80 -3.57 10.08
CA VAL A 101 -10.47 -2.50 9.13
C VAL A 101 -11.21 -1.23 9.52
N ALA A 102 -10.47 -0.14 9.69
CA ALA A 102 -11.00 1.20 9.81
C ALA A 102 -10.52 2.05 8.63
N ARG A 103 -11.40 2.86 8.04
CA ARG A 103 -11.05 3.73 6.91
C ARG A 103 -11.07 5.18 7.35
N ASP A 104 -10.01 5.90 7.01
CA ASP A 104 -9.95 7.36 7.07
C ASP A 104 -9.95 7.89 5.64
N ALA A 105 -11.14 8.26 5.16
CA ALA A 105 -11.30 8.75 3.80
C ALA A 105 -10.62 10.11 3.59
N ALA A 106 -10.55 10.95 4.62
CA ALA A 106 -9.96 12.28 4.51
C ALA A 106 -8.42 12.20 4.38
N ALA A 107 -7.81 11.24 5.08
CA ALA A 107 -6.38 10.96 4.95
C ALA A 107 -6.01 10.08 3.74
N GLY A 108 -7.01 9.47 3.09
CA GLY A 108 -6.77 8.48 2.02
C GLY A 108 -6.11 7.20 2.56
N GLU A 109 -6.46 6.79 3.78
CA GLU A 109 -5.82 5.70 4.50
C GLU A 109 -6.80 4.62 4.96
N ILE A 110 -6.26 3.42 5.16
CA ILE A 110 -6.89 2.38 5.96
C ILE A 110 -5.97 1.97 7.11
N LYS A 111 -6.60 1.58 8.22
CA LYS A 111 -5.96 0.90 9.34
C LYS A 111 -6.44 -0.53 9.37
N VAL A 112 -5.50 -1.47 9.40
CA VAL A 112 -5.80 -2.90 9.49
C VAL A 112 -5.17 -3.41 10.78
N ARG A 113 -6.02 -3.86 11.70
CA ARG A 113 -5.58 -4.61 12.88
C ARG A 113 -5.52 -6.07 12.53
N VAL A 114 -4.43 -6.74 12.86
CA VAL A 114 -4.31 -8.19 12.74
C VAL A 114 -4.38 -8.87 14.11
N ASP A 115 -4.52 -10.19 14.12
CA ASP A 115 -4.49 -10.97 15.34
C ASP A 115 -3.04 -11.10 15.87
N PRO A 116 -2.70 -10.52 17.05
CA PRO A 116 -1.34 -10.62 17.57
C PRO A 116 -0.91 -12.05 17.93
N ASP A 117 -1.82 -13.02 18.02
CA ASP A 117 -1.45 -14.41 18.31
C ASP A 117 -1.00 -15.18 17.05
N ILE A 118 -1.21 -14.61 15.86
CA ILE A 118 -0.72 -15.16 14.60
C ILE A 118 0.69 -14.61 14.32
N GLN A 119 1.62 -15.48 13.94
CA GLN A 119 3.02 -15.07 13.70
C GLN A 119 3.27 -14.46 12.33
N GLU A 120 2.55 -14.89 11.30
CA GLU A 120 2.73 -14.43 9.92
C GLU A 120 1.41 -13.93 9.34
N HIS A 121 1.46 -12.72 8.79
CA HIS A 121 0.29 -12.03 8.27
C HIS A 121 0.47 -11.69 6.80
N VAL A 122 -0.59 -11.90 6.03
CA VAL A 122 -0.68 -11.40 4.67
C VAL A 122 -1.95 -10.57 4.57
N ILE A 123 -1.79 -9.26 4.42
CA ILE A 123 -2.88 -8.33 4.12
C ILE A 123 -2.90 -8.13 2.61
N THR A 124 -4.08 -8.29 2.00
CA THR A 124 -4.31 -8.01 0.59
C THR A 124 -5.42 -6.98 0.43
N LEU A 125 -5.15 -5.94 -0.35
CA LEU A 125 -6.12 -4.91 -0.74
C LEU A 125 -6.37 -5.05 -2.24
N SER A 126 -7.64 -5.05 -2.64
CA SER A 126 -8.04 -5.15 -4.04
C SER A 126 -9.31 -4.31 -4.29
N PRO A 127 -9.60 -3.93 -5.54
CA PRO A 127 -10.89 -3.34 -5.87
C PRO A 127 -12.03 -4.27 -5.44
N ARG A 128 -13.10 -3.70 -4.90
CA ARG A 128 -14.34 -4.46 -4.72
C ARG A 128 -14.90 -4.74 -6.12
N SER A 129 -15.09 -6.02 -6.46
CA SER A 129 -15.81 -6.37 -7.69
C SER A 129 -17.17 -5.69 -7.69
N ALA A 130 -17.58 -5.12 -8.83
CA ALA A 130 -18.94 -4.66 -9.01
C ALA A 130 -19.90 -5.85 -8.77
N PRO A 131 -21.04 -5.64 -8.10
CA PRO A 131 -22.06 -6.68 -7.94
C PRO A 131 -22.57 -7.18 -9.30
#